data_AF-A0A9W9JZ93-F1
#
_entry.id   AF-A0A9W9JZ93-F1
#
_cell.length_a   1.000
_cell.length_b   1.000
_cell.length_c   1.000
_cell.angle_alpha   90.00
_cell.angle_beta   90.00
_cell.angle_gamma   90.00
#
_symmetry.space_group_name_H-M   'P 1'
#
loop_
_entity.id
_entity.type
_entity.pdbx_description
1 polymer ?
#
loop_
_entity_poly.entity_id
_entity_poly.type
_entity_poly.pdbx_seq_one_letter_code
_entity_poly.pdbx_strand_id
1 'polypeptide(L)'
;MESSSSPQPTSEAPTPPIANALSTAIETTGRRRGCELDTRTRIQISTLKEIAGWSYRQIHERFPDLPLSTIKTTCQKIRQRESIETQKRTGRPKILDAEDRLKLIQKIKEDPYTSYKNLLDMVGNKCTARVITRFFAEEKIDVHKLRAAKRPPAQPTTPNLALVSDGAYISQMSTQQPTQQQKQQPAQQPTV
;
A
#
# COMPACT_ATOMS: atom_id res chain seq x y z
N MET A 1 51.72 -56.60 62.69
CA MET A 1 51.21 -57.02 61.38
C MET A 1 50.14 -56.01 61.03
N GLU A 2 50.54 -54.93 60.36
CA GLU A 2 50.39 -54.79 58.89
C GLU A 2 48.90 -54.57 58.55
N SER A 3 48.43 -53.54 57.86
CA SER A 3 49.07 -52.61 56.94
C SER A 3 48.16 -51.40 56.69
N SER A 4 48.79 -50.26 56.41
CA SER A 4 48.49 -49.25 55.37
C SER A 4 47.12 -49.27 54.65
N SER A 5 46.49 -48.10 54.52
CA SER A 5 46.47 -47.36 53.23
C SER A 5 45.46 -46.19 53.22
N SER A 6 46.03 -44.98 53.19
CA SER A 6 45.65 -43.75 52.46
C SER A 6 44.22 -43.16 52.34
N PRO A 7 44.13 -41.82 52.14
CA PRO A 7 42.94 -41.00 52.32
C PRO A 7 42.25 -40.64 50.99
N GLN A 8 40.97 -40.20 51.04
CA GLN A 8 40.36 -39.36 50.01
C GLN A 8 39.43 -38.29 50.64
N PRO A 9 39.57 -37.01 50.26
CA PRO A 9 38.66 -35.93 50.59
C PRO A 9 37.69 -35.67 49.42
N THR A 10 36.39 -35.63 49.67
CA THR A 10 35.44 -35.05 48.72
C THR A 10 34.42 -34.20 49.47
N SER A 11 34.54 -32.89 49.23
CA SER A 11 33.58 -31.87 49.60
C SER A 11 32.21 -32.15 48.97
N GLU A 12 31.20 -32.40 49.78
CA GLU A 12 29.81 -32.17 49.38
C GLU A 12 29.39 -30.78 49.90
N ALA A 13 29.56 -29.78 49.05
CA ALA A 13 28.90 -28.49 49.22
C ALA A 13 27.39 -28.68 48.99
N PRO A 14 26.52 -27.99 49.74
CA PRO A 14 25.08 -28.04 49.51
C PRO A 14 24.75 -27.38 48.17
N THR A 15 24.19 -28.16 47.25
CA THR A 15 23.59 -27.65 46.01
C THR A 15 22.43 -26.72 46.35
N PRO A 16 22.43 -25.44 45.93
CA PRO A 16 21.27 -24.59 46.10
C PRO A 16 20.13 -25.08 45.19
N PRO A 17 18.85 -24.98 45.63
CA PRO A 17 17.72 -25.40 44.82
C PRO A 17 17.63 -24.56 43.53
N ILE A 18 17.73 -25.26 42.40
CA ILE A 18 17.50 -24.77 41.03
C ILE A 18 16.00 -24.52 40.85
N ALA A 19 15.45 -23.52 41.52
CA ALA A 19 14.04 -23.17 41.38
C ALA A 19 13.77 -21.73 41.82
N ASN A 20 14.61 -20.76 41.45
CA ASN A 20 14.26 -19.34 41.64
C ASN A 20 15.01 -18.34 40.75
N ALA A 21 15.70 -18.78 39.69
CA ALA A 21 16.44 -17.87 38.81
C ALA A 21 15.58 -17.16 37.75
N LEU A 22 14.31 -17.51 37.57
CA LEU A 22 13.42 -16.87 36.59
C LEU A 22 12.54 -15.75 37.17
N SER A 23 12.45 -15.60 38.50
CA SER A 23 11.59 -14.59 39.13
C SER A 23 12.29 -13.26 39.42
N THR A 24 13.63 -13.21 39.46
CA THR A 24 14.38 -12.00 39.87
C THR A 24 14.84 -11.13 38.68
N ALA A 25 14.56 -11.52 37.44
CA ALA A 25 15.00 -10.80 36.24
C ALA A 25 13.95 -9.86 35.62
N ILE A 26 12.79 -9.67 36.27
CA ILE A 26 11.72 -8.76 35.81
C ILE A 26 11.60 -7.54 36.75
N GLU A 27 12.65 -7.19 37.49
CA GLU A 27 12.60 -5.99 38.32
C GLU A 27 13.07 -4.76 37.54
N THR A 28 12.10 -3.89 37.22
CA THR A 28 12.28 -2.52 36.71
C THR A 28 12.93 -2.37 35.34
N THR A 29 12.53 -3.18 34.35
CA THR A 29 12.79 -2.81 32.95
C THR A 29 11.90 -1.62 32.58
N GLY A 30 12.46 -0.41 32.69
CA GLY A 30 11.80 0.81 32.24
C GLY A 30 11.22 0.60 30.84
N ARG A 31 9.89 0.71 30.72
CA ARG A 31 9.16 0.43 29.49
C ARG A 31 9.79 1.18 28.30
N ARG A 32 10.14 0.45 27.24
CA ARG A 32 10.80 1.04 26.06
C ARG A 32 9.93 2.16 25.48
N ARG A 33 10.54 3.32 25.23
CA ARG A 33 9.88 4.48 24.63
C ARG A 33 9.26 4.08 23.28
N GLY A 34 8.00 4.43 23.07
CA GLY A 34 7.30 4.20 21.81
C GLY A 34 6.46 2.92 21.72
N CYS A 35 6.52 2.01 22.70
CA CYS A 35 5.59 0.88 22.74
C CYS A 35 4.18 1.35 23.14
N GLU A 36 3.13 0.87 22.49
CA GLU A 36 1.75 1.18 22.89
C GLU A 36 1.30 0.31 24.05
N LEU A 37 0.49 0.85 24.98
CA LEU A 37 -0.04 0.08 26.11
C LEU A 37 -0.93 -1.05 25.58
N ASP A 38 -0.86 -2.23 26.15
CA ASP A 38 -1.69 -3.35 25.72
C ASP A 38 -3.19 -3.04 25.87
N THR A 39 -4.01 -3.53 24.94
CA THR A 39 -5.46 -3.27 24.91
C THR A 39 -6.11 -3.76 26.20
N ARG A 40 -5.72 -4.94 26.71
CA ARG A 40 -6.25 -5.49 27.97
C ARG A 40 -5.97 -4.56 29.15
N THR A 41 -4.76 -4.01 29.23
CA THR A 41 -4.38 -3.09 30.30
C THR A 41 -5.14 -1.77 30.19
N ARG A 42 -5.37 -1.25 28.98
CA ARG A 42 -6.22 -0.07 28.76
C ARG A 42 -7.66 -0.30 29.21
N ILE A 43 -8.24 -1.47 28.91
CA ILE A 43 -9.58 -1.87 29.38
C ILE A 43 -9.61 -1.83 30.91
N GLN A 44 -8.67 -2.51 31.57
CA GLN A 44 -8.63 -2.58 33.03
C GLN A 44 -8.51 -1.19 33.68
N ILE A 45 -7.62 -0.33 33.18
CA ILE A 45 -7.47 1.04 33.66
C ILE A 45 -8.77 1.84 33.48
N SER A 46 -9.42 1.71 32.32
CA SER A 46 -10.68 2.40 32.04
C SER A 46 -11.80 1.90 32.96
N THR A 47 -11.92 0.59 33.15
CA THR A 47 -12.91 -0.02 34.05
C THR A 47 -12.72 0.43 35.50
N LEU A 48 -11.47 0.41 36.01
CA LEU A 48 -11.19 0.87 37.36
C LEU A 48 -11.51 2.36 37.53
N LYS A 49 -11.28 3.16 36.48
CA LYS A 49 -11.54 4.60 36.55
C LYS A 49 -13.02 4.95 36.48
N GLU A 50 -13.72 4.44 35.48
CA GLU A 50 -15.10 4.84 35.15
C GLU A 50 -16.15 4.03 35.93
N ILE A 51 -15.94 2.72 36.11
CA ILE A 51 -16.92 1.85 36.80
C ILE A 51 -16.65 1.82 38.30
N ALA A 52 -15.41 1.54 38.71
CA ALA A 52 -15.08 1.40 40.12
C ALA A 52 -14.77 2.74 40.81
N GLY A 53 -14.62 3.84 40.05
CA GLY A 53 -14.41 5.19 40.59
C GLY A 53 -13.04 5.42 41.22
N TRP A 54 -12.02 4.62 40.88
CA TRP A 54 -10.70 4.74 41.52
C TRP A 54 -9.98 6.06 41.19
N SER A 55 -9.19 6.55 42.13
CA SER A 55 -8.25 7.65 41.88
C SER A 55 -7.07 7.17 41.03
N TYR A 56 -6.42 8.09 40.32
CA TYR A 56 -5.25 7.73 39.50
C TYR A 56 -4.10 7.13 40.32
N ARG A 57 -3.97 7.54 41.60
CA ARG A 57 -2.96 7.01 42.51
C ARG A 57 -3.24 5.56 42.88
N GLN A 58 -4.49 5.22 43.20
CA GLN A 58 -4.90 3.83 43.46
C GLN A 58 -4.71 2.93 42.23
N ILE A 59 -4.98 3.45 41.04
CA ILE A 59 -4.72 2.69 39.79
C ILE A 59 -3.22 2.48 39.58
N HIS A 60 -2.38 3.48 39.90
CA HIS A 60 -0.92 3.33 39.83
C HIS A 60 -0.39 2.33 40.85
N GLU A 61 -0.94 2.27 42.06
CA GLU A 61 -0.59 1.25 43.06
C GLU A 61 -0.88 -0.16 42.55
N ARG A 62 -1.93 -0.34 41.73
CA ARG A 62 -2.24 -1.62 41.08
C ARG A 62 -1.35 -1.92 39.86
N PHE A 63 -0.88 -0.90 39.17
CA PHE A 63 -0.02 -1.00 37.98
C PHE A 63 1.26 -0.18 38.18
N PRO A 64 2.17 -0.59 39.08
CA PRO A 64 3.34 0.20 39.46
C PRO A 64 4.32 0.42 38.30
N ASP A 65 4.33 -0.48 37.31
CA ASP A 65 5.18 -0.36 36.11
C ASP A 65 4.70 0.73 35.14
N LEU A 66 3.48 1.24 35.31
CA LEU A 66 2.89 2.26 34.44
C LEU A 66 3.05 3.64 35.06
N PRO A 67 3.77 4.57 34.40
CA PRO A 67 3.86 5.93 34.88
C PRO A 67 2.48 6.56 35.06
N LEU A 68 2.29 7.34 36.13
CA LEU A 68 1.02 8.01 36.42
C LEU A 68 0.52 8.88 35.25
N SER A 69 1.45 9.48 34.50
CA SER A 69 1.15 10.24 33.27
C SER A 69 0.54 9.37 32.17
N THR A 70 1.01 8.13 32.00
CA THR A 70 0.47 7.15 31.06
C THR A 70 -0.97 6.79 31.43
N ILE A 71 -1.24 6.54 32.72
CA ILE A 71 -2.59 6.23 33.21
C ILE A 71 -3.54 7.41 32.92
N LYS A 72 -3.15 8.63 33.30
CA LYS A 72 -3.96 9.85 33.06
C LYS A 72 -4.26 10.05 31.58
N THR A 73 -3.23 10.03 30.74
CA THR A 73 -3.39 10.24 29.28
C THR A 73 -4.20 9.13 28.62
N THR A 74 -4.12 7.90 29.12
CA THR A 74 -4.92 6.77 28.64
C THR A 74 -6.39 6.98 28.94
N CYS A 75 -6.76 7.25 30.20
CA CYS A 75 -8.16 7.55 30.57
C CYS A 75 -8.70 8.75 29.77
N GLN A 76 -7.92 9.83 29.66
CA GLN A 76 -8.34 11.01 28.92
C GLN A 76 -8.59 10.72 27.43
N LYS A 77 -7.69 9.99 26.76
CA LYS A 77 -7.83 9.65 25.34
C LYS A 77 -8.98 8.68 25.09
N ILE A 78 -9.20 7.71 25.98
CA ILE A 78 -10.33 6.78 25.86
C ILE A 78 -11.64 7.56 25.97
N ARG A 79 -11.76 8.47 26.94
CA ARG A 79 -12.93 9.33 27.10
C ARG A 79 -13.16 10.25 25.89
N GLN A 80 -12.10 10.82 25.31
CA GLN A 80 -12.20 11.69 24.13
C GLN A 80 -12.61 10.93 22.85
N ARG A 81 -12.20 9.67 22.72
CA ARG A 81 -12.44 8.85 21.52
C ARG A 81 -13.67 7.96 21.65
N GLU A 82 -14.19 7.80 22.86
CA GLU A 82 -15.18 6.77 23.22
C GLU A 82 -14.76 5.37 22.76
N SER A 83 -13.44 5.13 22.73
CA SER A 83 -12.85 3.92 22.21
C SER A 83 -11.55 3.59 22.93
N ILE A 84 -11.34 2.31 23.20
CA ILE A 84 -10.14 1.78 23.85
C ILE A 84 -8.96 1.71 22.86
N GLU A 85 -9.28 1.60 21.58
CA GLU A 85 -8.30 1.39 20.52
C GLU A 85 -7.49 2.65 20.19
N THR A 86 -6.24 2.45 19.82
CA THR A 86 -5.37 3.53 19.36
C THR A 86 -5.68 3.84 17.91
N GLN A 87 -5.94 5.12 17.62
CA GLN A 87 -6.07 5.57 16.25
C GLN A 87 -4.70 5.68 15.60
N LYS A 88 -4.59 5.13 14.38
CA LYS A 88 -3.42 5.35 13.53
C LYS A 88 -3.30 6.83 13.20
N ARG A 89 -2.06 7.31 13.11
CA ARG A 89 -1.82 8.68 12.63
C ARG A 89 -2.33 8.80 11.20
N THR A 90 -2.97 9.93 10.88
CA THR A 90 -3.56 10.21 9.55
C THR A 90 -2.52 10.23 8.42
N GLY A 91 -1.23 10.31 8.75
CA GLY A 91 -0.15 10.29 7.79
C GLY A 91 -0.10 11.57 6.94
N ARG A 92 0.79 11.57 5.94
CA ARG A 92 0.87 12.67 4.98
C ARG A 92 -0.31 12.58 4.00
N PRO A 93 -0.98 13.70 3.65
CA PRO A 93 -2.00 13.70 2.60
C PRO A 93 -1.41 13.17 1.28
N LYS A 94 -2.22 12.46 0.52
CA LYS A 94 -1.81 11.89 -0.78
C LYS A 94 -1.70 13.04 -1.81
N ILE A 95 -0.75 12.90 -2.74
CA ILE A 95 -0.45 13.92 -3.78
C ILE A 95 -1.59 14.04 -4.79
N LEU A 96 -2.28 12.92 -5.08
CA LEU A 96 -3.42 12.89 -5.98
C LEU A 96 -4.71 13.13 -5.21
N ASP A 97 -5.42 14.20 -5.59
CA ASP A 97 -6.75 14.54 -5.07
C ASP A 97 -7.79 13.49 -5.51
N ALA A 98 -8.94 13.47 -4.84
CA ALA A 98 -10.00 12.51 -5.15
C ALA A 98 -10.53 12.68 -6.59
N GLU A 99 -10.68 13.92 -7.05
CA GLU A 99 -11.13 14.23 -8.41
C GLU A 99 -10.13 13.76 -9.46
N ASP A 100 -8.84 14.01 -9.24
CA ASP A 100 -7.78 13.62 -10.17
C ASP A 100 -7.69 12.10 -10.30
N ARG A 101 -7.89 11.37 -9.20
CA ARG A 101 -8.00 9.90 -9.22
C ARG A 101 -9.16 9.43 -10.07
N LEU A 102 -10.34 10.04 -9.92
CA LEU A 102 -11.50 9.69 -10.73
C LEU A 102 -11.26 9.94 -12.22
N LYS A 103 -10.66 11.09 -12.57
CA LYS A 103 -10.27 11.40 -13.96
C LYS A 103 -9.32 10.34 -14.54
N LEU A 104 -8.30 9.94 -13.78
CA LEU A 104 -7.34 8.91 -14.19
C LEU A 104 -8.02 7.54 -14.39
N ILE A 105 -8.91 7.14 -13.48
CA ILE A 105 -9.66 5.88 -13.56
C ILE A 105 -10.58 5.88 -14.78
N GLN A 106 -11.29 6.98 -15.02
CA GLN A 106 -12.19 7.10 -16.16
C GLN A 106 -11.39 7.02 -17.47
N LYS A 107 -10.30 7.78 -17.59
CA LYS A 107 -9.50 7.80 -18.81
C LYS A 107 -8.92 6.44 -19.15
N ILE A 108 -8.37 5.71 -18.18
CA ILE A 108 -7.74 4.40 -18.44
C ILE A 108 -8.77 3.31 -18.77
N LYS A 109 -10.01 3.47 -18.32
CA LYS A 109 -11.12 2.57 -18.69
C LYS A 109 -11.64 2.85 -20.11
N GLU A 110 -11.69 4.11 -20.50
CA GLU A 110 -12.09 4.53 -21.85
C GLU A 110 -11.03 4.13 -22.88
N ASP A 111 -9.77 4.50 -22.64
CA ASP A 111 -8.64 4.19 -23.49
C ASP A 111 -7.47 3.59 -22.69
N PRO A 112 -7.32 2.25 -22.65
CA PRO A 112 -6.28 1.60 -21.87
C PRO A 112 -4.88 1.70 -22.52
N TYR A 113 -4.79 2.21 -23.75
CA TYR A 113 -3.52 2.43 -24.45
C TYR A 113 -2.97 3.84 -24.23
N THR A 114 -3.68 4.70 -23.49
CA THR A 114 -3.20 6.04 -23.13
C THR A 114 -1.81 5.97 -22.46
N SER A 115 -0.90 6.81 -22.95
CA SER A 115 0.47 6.94 -22.42
C SER A 115 0.48 7.63 -21.05
N TYR A 116 1.41 7.24 -20.18
CA TYR A 116 1.59 7.87 -18.88
C TYR A 116 1.89 9.38 -18.95
N LYS A 117 2.52 9.86 -20.03
CA LYS A 117 2.73 11.30 -20.25
C LYS A 117 1.38 12.05 -20.31
N ASN A 118 0.45 11.54 -21.11
CA ASN A 118 -0.88 12.13 -21.24
C ASN A 118 -1.67 12.05 -19.92
N LEU A 119 -1.53 10.96 -19.17
CA LEU A 119 -2.17 10.83 -17.85
C LEU A 119 -1.62 11.85 -16.83
N LEU A 120 -0.32 12.15 -16.91
CA LEU A 120 0.29 13.16 -16.05
C LEU A 120 -0.18 14.58 -16.42
N ASP A 121 -0.25 14.89 -17.71
CA ASP A 121 -0.72 16.17 -18.20
C ASP A 121 -2.18 16.44 -17.77
N MET A 122 -3.04 15.43 -17.77
CA MET A 122 -4.43 15.53 -17.28
C MET A 122 -4.53 15.95 -15.81
N VAL A 123 -3.53 15.62 -15.00
CA VAL A 123 -3.48 15.93 -13.57
C VAL A 123 -2.58 17.14 -13.30
N GLY A 124 -2.12 17.84 -14.34
CA GLY A 124 -1.27 19.02 -14.21
C GLY A 124 0.14 18.69 -13.72
N ASN A 125 0.68 17.53 -14.07
CA ASN A 125 2.05 17.11 -13.74
C ASN A 125 2.42 17.19 -12.24
N LYS A 126 1.42 17.05 -11.36
CA LYS A 126 1.58 17.11 -9.89
C LYS A 126 2.44 15.98 -9.30
N CYS A 127 2.58 14.86 -10.02
CA CYS A 127 3.24 13.66 -9.52
C CYS A 127 4.09 12.98 -10.59
N THR A 128 4.78 11.90 -10.23
CA THR A 128 5.57 11.09 -11.18
C THR A 128 4.75 9.92 -11.72
N ALA A 129 5.11 9.40 -12.89
CA ALA A 129 4.43 8.23 -13.48
C ALA A 129 4.34 7.03 -12.51
N ARG A 130 5.37 6.85 -11.66
CA ARG A 130 5.40 5.79 -10.64
C ARG A 130 4.27 5.92 -9.62
N VAL A 131 3.86 7.15 -9.27
CA VAL A 131 2.73 7.39 -8.36
C VAL A 131 1.42 6.95 -9.02
N ILE A 132 1.23 7.24 -10.31
CA ILE A 132 0.05 6.79 -11.07
C ILE A 132 0.02 5.26 -11.18
N THR A 133 1.15 4.63 -11.49
CA THR A 133 1.23 3.15 -11.53
C THR A 133 0.89 2.52 -10.18
N ARG A 134 1.44 3.07 -9.08
CA ARG A 134 1.13 2.60 -7.73
C ARG A 134 -0.35 2.82 -7.39
N PHE A 135 -0.91 3.96 -7.78
CA PHE A 135 -2.32 4.26 -7.60
C PHE A 135 -3.21 3.22 -8.31
N PHE A 136 -2.93 2.87 -9.57
CA PHE A 136 -3.69 1.82 -10.26
C PHE A 136 -3.56 0.45 -9.58
N ALA A 137 -2.40 0.12 -9.02
CA ALA A 137 -2.24 -1.10 -8.22
C ALA A 137 -3.05 -1.06 -6.91
N GLU A 138 -3.10 0.08 -6.21
CA GLU A 138 -3.93 0.28 -5.00
C GLU A 138 -5.42 0.11 -5.30
N GLU A 139 -5.89 0.64 -6.44
CA GLU A 139 -7.28 0.55 -6.90
C GLU A 139 -7.60 -0.79 -7.59
N LYS A 140 -6.65 -1.73 -7.65
CA LYS A 140 -6.78 -3.05 -8.32
C LYS A 140 -7.18 -2.96 -9.80
N ILE A 141 -6.68 -1.94 -10.49
CA ILE A 141 -6.91 -1.73 -11.93
C ILE A 141 -5.77 -2.38 -12.71
N ASP A 142 -6.05 -3.55 -13.28
CA ASP A 142 -5.09 -4.26 -14.14
C ASP A 142 -5.10 -3.69 -15.56
N VAL A 143 -4.21 -2.73 -15.83
CA VAL A 143 -4.06 -2.10 -17.15
C VAL A 143 -3.78 -3.13 -18.25
N HIS A 144 -3.00 -4.18 -17.94
CA HIS A 144 -2.75 -5.28 -18.89
C HIS A 144 -4.02 -6.03 -19.27
N LYS A 145 -4.91 -6.30 -18.31
CA LYS A 145 -6.20 -6.95 -18.57
C LYS A 145 -7.12 -6.03 -19.37
N LEU A 146 -7.15 -4.73 -19.04
CA LEU A 146 -7.94 -3.75 -19.81
C LEU A 146 -7.48 -3.65 -21.27
N ARG A 147 -6.17 -3.65 -21.51
CA ARG A 147 -5.60 -3.68 -22.88
C ARG A 147 -5.97 -4.97 -23.61
N ALA A 148 -5.84 -6.11 -22.95
CA ALA A 148 -6.21 -7.41 -23.52
C ALA A 148 -7.70 -7.47 -23.91
N ALA A 149 -8.58 -6.95 -23.06
CA ALA A 149 -10.02 -6.91 -23.32
C ALA A 149 -10.39 -5.97 -24.49
N LYS A 150 -9.64 -4.89 -24.70
CA LYS A 150 -9.82 -3.95 -25.82
C LYS A 150 -8.98 -4.30 -27.05
N ARG A 151 -8.30 -5.45 -27.06
CA ARG A 151 -7.48 -5.87 -28.20
C ARG A 151 -8.40 -6.12 -29.41
N PRO A 152 -8.14 -5.52 -30.58
CA PRO A 152 -8.91 -5.83 -31.78
C PRO A 152 -8.74 -7.31 -32.14
N PRO A 153 -9.79 -7.99 -32.64
CA PRO A 153 -9.66 -9.34 -33.15
C PRO A 153 -8.59 -9.35 -34.23
N ALA A 154 -7.78 -10.41 -34.25
CA ALA A 154 -6.80 -10.59 -35.32
C ALA A 154 -7.54 -10.56 -36.66
N GLN A 155 -7.14 -9.65 -37.55
CA GLN A 155 -7.64 -9.67 -38.91
C GLN A 155 -7.25 -11.03 -39.51
N PRO A 156 -8.15 -11.71 -40.24
CA PRO A 156 -7.79 -12.94 -40.91
C PRO A 156 -6.60 -12.62 -41.82
N THR A 157 -5.48 -13.30 -41.61
CA THR A 157 -4.33 -13.25 -42.52
C THR A 157 -4.83 -13.78 -43.85
N THR A 158 -5.26 -12.90 -44.75
CA THR A 158 -5.50 -13.28 -46.13
C THR A 158 -4.13 -13.64 -46.69
N PRO A 159 -3.90 -14.90 -47.10
CA PRO A 159 -2.68 -15.22 -47.81
C PRO A 159 -2.63 -14.31 -49.04
N ASN A 160 -1.51 -13.63 -49.22
CA ASN A 160 -1.25 -12.73 -50.33
C ASN A 160 -1.35 -13.57 -51.61
N LEU A 161 -2.52 -13.55 -52.26
CA LEU A 161 -2.80 -14.30 -53.48
C LEU A 161 -2.13 -13.58 -54.65
N ALA A 162 -0.81 -13.56 -54.64
CA ALA A 162 -0.01 -13.16 -55.78
C ALA A 162 -0.09 -14.28 -56.84
N LEU A 163 -0.79 -13.96 -57.93
CA LEU A 163 -0.43 -14.31 -59.30
C LEU A 163 0.20 -15.71 -59.51
N VAL A 164 -0.64 -16.73 -59.70
CA VAL A 164 -0.33 -17.75 -60.70
C VAL A 164 -0.88 -17.22 -62.01
N SER A 165 0.01 -16.58 -62.77
CA SER A 165 -0.19 -16.23 -64.16
C SER A 165 -0.11 -17.51 -65.00
N ASP A 166 -1.25 -18.07 -65.39
CA ASP A 166 -1.32 -18.86 -66.62
C ASP A 166 -2.27 -18.14 -67.57
N GLY A 167 -1.71 -17.78 -68.74
CA GLY A 167 -2.27 -16.81 -69.66
C GLY A 167 -3.51 -17.30 -70.39
N ALA A 168 -4.46 -16.38 -70.59
CA ALA A 168 -5.31 -16.38 -71.76
C ALA A 168 -5.92 -14.99 -72.00
N TYR A 169 -5.64 -14.49 -73.20
CA TYR A 169 -6.44 -13.57 -73.99
C TYR A 169 -6.54 -12.08 -73.62
N ILE A 170 -5.75 -11.32 -74.39
CA ILE A 170 -6.03 -9.96 -74.85
C ILE A 170 -7.41 -9.93 -75.52
N SER A 171 -8.28 -9.01 -75.09
CA SER A 171 -9.28 -8.44 -76.00
C SER A 171 -9.40 -6.94 -75.76
N GLN A 172 -9.16 -6.21 -76.83
CA GLN A 172 -9.09 -4.76 -76.93
C GLN A 172 -10.49 -4.16 -76.90
N MET A 173 -10.70 -3.08 -76.15
CA MET A 173 -11.57 -1.93 -76.51
C MET A 173 -11.10 -0.78 -75.60
N SER A 174 -10.32 0.18 -76.11
CA SER A 174 -10.81 1.41 -76.75
C SER A 174 -11.72 2.24 -75.84
N THR A 175 -11.17 3.29 -75.20
CA THR A 175 -11.51 4.69 -75.49
C THR A 175 -10.70 5.65 -74.62
N GLN A 176 -10.05 6.60 -75.28
CA GLN A 176 -9.45 7.82 -74.73
C GLN A 176 -10.59 8.78 -74.30
N GLN A 177 -10.52 9.62 -73.27
CA GLN A 177 -9.83 10.93 -73.14
C GLN A 177 -10.43 11.63 -71.86
N PRO A 178 -10.18 12.92 -71.55
CA PRO A 178 -8.92 13.54 -71.14
C PRO A 178 -9.07 14.36 -69.82
N THR A 179 -7.92 14.86 -69.36
CA THR A 179 -7.68 15.98 -68.42
C THR A 179 -8.81 17.00 -68.19
N GLN A 180 -9.04 17.35 -66.92
CA GLN A 180 -9.25 18.76 -66.51
C GLN A 180 -8.50 19.08 -65.21
N GLN A 181 -7.56 20.01 -65.34
CA GLN A 181 -7.06 20.87 -64.28
C GLN A 181 -8.14 21.91 -63.94
N GLN A 182 -8.43 22.14 -62.65
CA GLN A 182 -8.93 23.42 -62.14
C GLN A 182 -8.29 23.64 -60.77
N LYS A 183 -7.35 24.56 -60.62
CA LYS A 183 -7.44 26.04 -60.56
C LYS A 183 -7.66 26.51 -59.11
N GLN A 184 -6.59 27.12 -58.63
CA GLN A 184 -6.38 28.00 -57.48
C GLN A 184 -7.60 28.75 -56.96
N GLN A 185 -7.65 29.00 -55.64
CA GLN A 185 -7.51 30.35 -55.08
C GLN A 185 -7.26 30.35 -53.55
N PRO A 186 -6.36 31.21 -53.04
CA PRO A 186 -6.27 31.58 -51.64
C PRO A 186 -7.08 32.87 -51.38
N ALA A 187 -7.81 32.92 -50.27
CA ALA A 187 -8.40 34.16 -49.78
C ALA A 187 -8.03 34.38 -48.31
N GLN A 188 -7.27 35.45 -48.12
CA GLN A 188 -7.02 36.12 -46.85
C GLN A 188 -8.33 36.73 -46.33
N GLN A 189 -8.52 36.81 -45.01
CA GLN A 189 -8.51 38.07 -44.27
C GLN A 189 -8.74 37.83 -42.76
N PRO A 190 -8.03 38.56 -41.88
CA PRO A 190 -8.34 38.66 -40.46
C PRO A 190 -9.38 39.76 -40.22
N THR A 191 -10.36 39.48 -39.36
CA THR A 191 -11.24 40.52 -38.81
C THR A 191 -10.75 40.89 -37.42
N VAL A 192 -10.60 42.20 -37.27
CA VAL A 192 -10.33 43.07 -36.10
C VAL A 192 -10.61 42.48 -34.73
#